data_AF-A0A7M5UFP3-F1
#
_entry.id   AF-A0A7M5UFP3-F1
#
_cell.length_a   1.000
_cell.length_b   1.000
_cell.length_c   1.000
_cell.angle_alpha   90.00
_cell.angle_beta   90.00
_cell.angle_gamma   90.00
#
_symmetry.space_group_name_H-M   'P 1'
#
loop_
_entity.id
_entity.type
_entity.pdbx_description
1 polymer ?
#
loop_
_entity_poly.entity_id
_entity_poly.type
_entity_poly.pdbx_seq_one_letter_code
_entity_poly.pdbx_strand_id
1 'polypeptide(L)'
;MGKLQSTKVIRVWILGATLCATIFVALSLSYDFWAMKTILDTATNEETTTYFGLWNKCEDKRAGNAPEEPLKPLVKTCEPYGNGNMVAGFEHPPEFMRITRGLLIPMTVILGVATIVIATVMYLTQRPLVTYASLPLLLGSIIGIIVLGVFAGSLDHEKDFKTYSAAWCFYYFLIAWFFTISAFLASLTDRN
;
A
#
# COMPACT_ATOMS: atom_id res chain seq x y z
N MET A 1 8.25 31.82 -27.73
CA MET A 1 7.52 31.80 -26.44
C MET A 1 6.83 30.46 -26.12
N GLY A 2 6.50 29.59 -27.09
CA GLY A 2 5.78 28.32 -26.82
C GLY A 2 6.47 27.25 -25.94
N LYS A 3 7.81 27.20 -25.89
CA LYS A 3 8.53 26.20 -25.06
C LYS A 3 8.44 26.44 -23.54
N LEU A 4 8.30 27.69 -23.10
CA LEU A 4 8.33 28.07 -21.67
C LEU A 4 7.06 27.69 -20.90
N GLN A 5 5.91 27.58 -21.59
CA GLN A 5 4.64 27.24 -20.96
C GLN A 5 4.54 25.74 -20.66
N SER A 6 5.06 24.88 -21.54
CA SER A 6 5.03 23.42 -21.38
C SER A 6 5.78 22.97 -20.11
N THR A 7 6.98 23.53 -19.86
CA THR A 7 7.82 23.20 -18.69
C THR A 7 7.14 23.51 -17.35
N LYS A 8 6.32 24.58 -17.27
CA LYS A 8 5.62 24.92 -16.02
C LYS A 8 4.56 23.87 -15.66
N VAL A 9 3.84 23.38 -16.66
CA VAL A 9 2.77 22.39 -16.46
C VAL A 9 3.36 21.06 -15.98
N ILE A 10 4.46 20.60 -16.58
CA ILE A 10 5.14 19.35 -16.21
C ILE A 10 5.60 19.39 -14.74
N ARG A 11 6.19 20.51 -14.30
CA ARG A 11 6.68 20.64 -12.92
C ARG A 11 5.55 20.61 -11.88
N VAL A 12 4.43 21.29 -12.17
CA VAL A 12 3.25 21.25 -11.29
C VAL A 12 2.68 19.83 -11.22
N TRP A 13 2.65 19.11 -12.36
CA TRP A 13 2.24 17.71 -12.39
C TRP A 13 3.14 16.81 -11.54
N ILE A 14 4.47 16.94 -11.66
CA ILE A 14 5.44 16.16 -10.88
C ILE A 14 5.22 16.38 -9.37
N LEU A 15 5.07 17.63 -8.94
CA LEU A 15 4.81 17.95 -7.53
C LEU A 15 3.48 17.36 -7.04
N GLY A 16 2.40 17.57 -7.80
CA GLY A 16 1.08 17.05 -7.48
C GLY A 16 1.06 15.51 -7.41
N ALA A 17 1.64 14.84 -8.40
CA ALA A 17 1.73 13.39 -8.43
C ALA A 17 2.58 12.83 -7.27
N THR A 18 3.69 13.47 -6.92
CA THR A 18 4.52 13.02 -5.78
C THR A 18 3.79 13.20 -4.44
N LEU A 19 3.05 14.31 -4.28
CA LEU A 19 2.24 14.54 -3.09
C LEU A 19 1.11 13.50 -2.98
N CYS A 20 0.39 13.25 -4.07
CA CYS A 20 -0.62 12.19 -4.13
C CYS A 20 -0.03 10.82 -3.80
N ALA A 21 1.11 10.46 -4.39
CA ALA A 21 1.81 9.22 -4.08
C ALA A 21 2.11 9.10 -2.59
N THR A 22 2.66 10.15 -1.98
CA THR A 22 2.99 10.18 -0.54
C THR A 22 1.74 9.95 0.33
N ILE A 23 0.63 10.62 0.00
CA ILE A 23 -0.64 10.46 0.72
C ILE A 23 -1.14 9.02 0.60
N PHE A 24 -1.16 8.44 -0.61
CA PHE A 24 -1.64 7.09 -0.82
C PHE A 24 -0.75 6.02 -0.15
N VAL A 25 0.58 6.19 -0.13
CA VAL A 25 1.46 5.31 0.66
C VAL A 25 1.16 5.44 2.16
N ALA A 26 0.97 6.66 2.67
CA ALA A 26 0.64 6.88 4.09
C ALA A 26 -0.71 6.25 4.47
N LEU A 27 -1.73 6.38 3.61
CA LEU A 27 -3.01 5.70 3.79
C LEU A 27 -2.84 4.18 3.79
N SER A 28 -2.08 3.65 2.82
CA SER A 28 -1.79 2.23 2.72
C SER A 28 -1.06 1.67 3.95
N LEU A 29 -0.20 2.47 4.60
CA LEU A 29 0.45 2.12 5.87
C LEU A 29 -0.47 2.18 7.09
N SER A 30 -1.48 3.04 7.07
CA SER A 30 -2.32 3.35 8.23
C SER A 30 -3.52 2.41 8.36
N TYR A 31 -4.00 1.85 7.24
CA TYR A 31 -5.12 0.93 7.23
C TYR A 31 -4.65 -0.53 7.28
N ASP A 32 -5.34 -1.35 8.07
CA ASP A 32 -5.00 -2.77 8.30
C ASP A 32 -5.73 -3.75 7.37
N PHE A 33 -5.97 -3.35 6.12
CA PHE A 33 -6.70 -4.15 5.12
C PHE A 33 -5.83 -4.41 3.89
N TRP A 34 -4.74 -5.17 4.06
CA TRP A 34 -3.79 -5.50 2.99
C TRP A 34 -4.16 -6.78 2.26
N ALA A 35 -4.50 -7.82 3.02
CA ALA A 35 -5.00 -9.07 2.50
C ALA A 35 -6.23 -9.50 3.30
N MET A 36 -7.12 -10.26 2.67
CA MET A 36 -8.22 -10.92 3.37
C MET A 36 -8.25 -12.40 3.04
N LYS A 37 -8.63 -13.22 4.01
CA LYS A 37 -8.87 -14.66 3.87
C LYS A 37 -10.25 -14.97 4.40
N THR A 38 -11.08 -15.62 3.58
CA THR A 38 -12.38 -16.13 4.02
C THR A 38 -12.31 -17.64 4.16
N ILE A 39 -12.69 -18.14 5.34
CA ILE A 39 -12.78 -19.56 5.65
C ILE A 39 -14.24 -19.88 5.94
N LEU A 40 -14.78 -20.86 5.22
CA LEU A 40 -16.09 -21.43 5.49
C LEU A 40 -15.90 -22.75 6.23
N ASP A 41 -16.31 -22.80 7.50
CA ASP A 41 -16.34 -24.06 8.25
C ASP A 41 -17.61 -24.84 7.85
N THR A 42 -17.42 -25.93 7.10
CA THR A 42 -18.53 -26.74 6.58
C THR A 42 -19.25 -27.54 7.67
N ALA A 43 -18.65 -27.71 8.85
CA ALA A 43 -19.28 -28.42 9.95
C ALA A 43 -20.29 -27.53 10.70
N THR A 44 -19.98 -26.23 10.81
CA THR A 44 -20.79 -25.24 11.57
C THR A 44 -21.55 -24.26 10.68
N ASN A 45 -21.28 -24.24 9.37
CA ASN A 45 -21.69 -23.19 8.42
C ASN A 45 -21.28 -21.78 8.87
N GLU A 46 -20.25 -21.65 9.70
CA GLU A 46 -19.72 -20.35 10.10
C GLU A 46 -18.74 -19.83 9.05
N GLU A 47 -18.97 -18.60 8.60
CA GLU A 47 -18.07 -17.89 7.69
C GLU A 47 -17.20 -16.93 8.50
N THR A 48 -15.89 -17.16 8.51
CA THR A 48 -14.92 -16.27 9.16
C THR A 48 -14.08 -15.58 8.09
N THR A 49 -14.21 -14.25 8.01
CA THR A 49 -13.34 -13.41 7.17
C THR A 49 -12.27 -12.77 8.03
N THR A 50 -11.02 -13.10 7.76
CA THR A 50 -9.84 -12.55 8.42
C THR A 50 -9.19 -11.50 7.53
N TYR A 51 -9.08 -10.29 8.03
CA TYR A 51 -8.33 -9.20 7.42
C TYR A 51 -6.94 -9.12 8.07
N PHE A 52 -5.92 -9.19 7.23
CA PHE A 52 -4.53 -9.05 7.61
C PHE A 52 -4.07 -7.63 7.27
N GLY A 53 -3.68 -6.90 8.30
CA GLY A 53 -2.99 -5.62 8.20
C GLY A 53 -1.49 -5.75 8.43
N LEU A 54 -0.81 -4.60 8.41
CA LEU A 54 0.61 -4.49 8.73
C LEU A 54 0.86 -4.49 10.24
N TRP A 55 -0.12 -4.02 11.01
CA TRP A 55 -0.02 -3.83 12.45
C TRP A 55 -1.00 -4.70 13.21
N ASN A 56 -2.22 -4.82 12.69
CA ASN A 56 -3.30 -5.54 13.31
C ASN A 56 -3.85 -6.63 12.39
N LYS A 57 -4.49 -7.61 13.00
CA LYS A 57 -5.37 -8.59 12.36
C LYS A 57 -6.79 -8.31 12.83
N CYS A 58 -7.76 -8.31 11.92
CA CYS A 58 -9.17 -8.19 12.26
C CYS A 58 -9.93 -9.41 11.76
N GLU A 59 -10.80 -9.98 12.60
CA GLU A 59 -11.68 -11.08 12.23
C GLU A 59 -13.13 -10.59 12.25
N ASP A 60 -13.84 -10.85 11.16
CA ASP A 60 -15.28 -10.71 11.04
C ASP A 60 -15.88 -12.12 10.99
N LYS A 61 -16.61 -12.50 12.04
CA LYS A 61 -17.32 -13.79 12.12
C LYS A 61 -18.78 -13.62 11.79
N ARG A 62 -19.29 -14.44 10.88
CA ARG A 62 -20.70 -14.49 10.48
C ARG A 62 -21.23 -15.89 10.78
N ALA A 63 -21.98 -15.99 11.88
CA ALA A 63 -22.67 -17.23 12.24
C ALA A 63 -23.69 -17.57 11.15
N GLY A 64 -23.57 -18.74 10.53
CA GLY A 64 -24.56 -19.27 9.61
C GLY A 64 -25.78 -19.74 10.37
N ASN A 65 -26.71 -18.82 10.66
CA ASN A 65 -28.03 -19.23 11.11
C ASN A 65 -28.88 -19.67 9.90
N ALA A 66 -29.82 -20.58 10.16
CA ALA A 66 -30.80 -21.08 9.20
C ALA A 66 -31.43 -19.92 8.39
N PRO A 67 -31.82 -20.16 7.11
CA PRO A 67 -32.13 -19.13 6.10
C PRO A 67 -33.26 -18.12 6.42
N GLU A 68 -33.85 -18.14 7.62
CA GLU A 68 -35.00 -17.32 8.02
C GLU A 68 -34.73 -16.32 9.15
N GLU A 69 -33.60 -16.36 9.85
CA GLU A 69 -33.30 -15.40 10.93
C GLU A 69 -32.52 -14.17 10.45
N PRO A 70 -32.87 -12.95 10.91
CA PRO A 70 -32.11 -11.75 10.61
C PRO A 70 -30.68 -11.90 11.13
N LEU A 71 -29.71 -11.74 10.23
CA LEU A 71 -28.28 -11.82 10.48
C LEU A 71 -27.91 -11.07 11.76
N LYS A 72 -27.39 -11.82 12.75
CA LYS A 72 -26.82 -11.22 13.96
C LYS A 72 -25.70 -10.24 13.58
N PRO A 73 -25.51 -9.17 14.35
CA PRO A 73 -24.52 -8.14 14.05
C PRO A 73 -23.11 -8.74 13.92
N LEU A 74 -22.39 -8.31 12.88
CA LEU A 74 -20.98 -8.61 12.66
C LEU A 74 -20.19 -8.18 13.89
N VAL A 75 -19.65 -9.14 14.63
CA VAL A 75 -18.69 -8.85 15.70
C VAL A 75 -17.31 -8.79 15.04
N LYS A 76 -16.82 -7.56 14.86
CA LYS A 76 -15.47 -7.29 14.37
C LYS A 76 -14.50 -7.25 15.54
N THR A 77 -13.58 -8.19 15.60
CA THR A 77 -12.53 -8.22 16.62
C THR A 77 -11.18 -7.93 15.97
N CYS A 78 -10.50 -6.86 16.40
CA CYS A 78 -9.17 -6.50 15.92
C CYS A 78 -8.14 -6.64 17.03
N GLU A 79 -7.05 -7.33 16.75
CA GLU A 79 -5.95 -7.56 17.69
C GLU A 79 -4.59 -7.20 17.05
N PRO A 80 -3.67 -6.56 17.78
CA PRO A 80 -2.32 -6.33 17.31
C PRO A 80 -1.51 -7.63 17.31
N TYR A 81 -0.63 -7.79 16.32
CA TYR A 81 0.31 -8.92 16.33
C TYR A 81 1.21 -8.87 17.57
N GLY A 82 1.45 -10.02 18.21
CA GLY A 82 2.30 -10.12 19.40
C GLY A 82 1.60 -9.95 20.74
N ASN A 83 0.27 -9.83 20.78
CA ASN A 83 -0.49 -9.80 22.03
C ASN A 83 -0.73 -11.23 22.58
N GLY A 84 -0.44 -11.51 23.86
CA GLY A 84 -0.42 -12.86 24.45
C GLY A 84 -1.76 -13.64 24.50
N ASN A 85 -2.83 -13.14 23.88
CA ASN A 85 -4.16 -13.77 23.81
C ASN A 85 -4.45 -14.40 22.43
N MET A 86 -3.44 -14.53 21.56
CA MET A 86 -3.63 -14.86 20.14
C MET A 86 -4.22 -16.25 19.87
N VAL A 87 -5.13 -16.29 18.89
CA VAL A 87 -5.64 -17.51 18.24
C VAL A 87 -4.46 -18.36 17.75
N ALA A 88 -4.43 -19.64 18.13
CA ALA A 88 -3.34 -20.57 17.80
C ALA A 88 -3.00 -20.54 16.30
N GLY A 89 -1.72 -20.31 15.98
CA GLY A 89 -1.19 -20.28 14.60
C GLY A 89 -0.92 -18.90 13.99
N PHE A 90 -1.16 -17.78 14.71
CA PHE A 90 -0.96 -16.41 14.19
C PHE A 90 -0.18 -15.48 15.13
N GLU A 91 0.75 -16.01 15.93
CA GLU A 91 1.53 -15.20 16.89
C GLU A 91 2.38 -14.10 16.23
N HIS A 92 2.73 -14.27 14.97
CA HIS A 92 3.53 -13.33 14.21
C HIS A 92 2.82 -12.94 12.91
N PRO A 93 3.01 -11.69 12.43
CA PRO A 93 2.51 -11.34 11.12
C PRO A 93 3.14 -12.29 10.08
N PRO A 94 2.38 -12.66 9.03
CA PRO A 94 2.92 -13.41 7.91
C PRO A 94 4.23 -12.81 7.42
N GLU A 95 5.18 -13.64 6.99
CA GLU A 95 6.51 -13.17 6.59
C GLU A 95 6.44 -12.06 5.51
N PHE A 96 5.54 -12.22 4.55
CA PHE A 96 5.30 -11.21 3.52
C PHE A 96 4.81 -9.86 4.07
N MET A 97 4.02 -9.84 5.16
CA MET A 97 3.59 -8.59 5.81
C MET A 97 4.76 -7.92 6.55
N ARG A 98 5.64 -8.70 7.17
CA ARG A 98 6.85 -8.18 7.83
C ARG A 98 7.79 -7.52 6.82
N ILE A 99 8.03 -8.18 5.68
CA ILE A 99 8.84 -7.63 4.60
C ILE A 99 8.19 -6.37 4.02
N THR A 100 6.89 -6.44 3.71
CA THR A 100 6.11 -5.31 3.18
C THR A 100 6.18 -4.10 4.11
N ARG A 101 5.99 -4.29 5.42
CA ARG A 101 6.15 -3.24 6.44
C ARG A 101 7.57 -2.65 6.45
N GLY A 102 8.58 -3.51 6.39
CA GLY A 102 9.99 -3.11 6.35
C GLY A 102 10.36 -2.27 5.12
N LEU A 103 9.64 -2.44 4.01
CA LEU A 103 9.87 -1.71 2.75
C LEU A 103 9.02 -0.44 2.61
N LEU A 104 7.77 -0.45 3.08
CA LEU A 104 6.86 0.70 2.96
C LEU A 104 7.25 1.89 3.83
N ILE A 105 7.76 1.63 5.04
CA ILE A 105 8.23 2.69 5.94
C ILE A 105 9.34 3.51 5.27
N PRO A 106 10.46 2.91 4.81
CA PRO A 106 11.50 3.66 4.12
C PRO A 106 11.01 4.27 2.81
N MET A 107 10.11 3.61 2.06
CA MET A 107 9.50 4.20 0.85
C MET A 107 8.76 5.50 1.17
N THR A 108 7.99 5.54 2.25
CA THR A 108 7.26 6.75 2.69
C THR A 108 8.22 7.87 3.05
N VAL A 109 9.30 7.55 3.76
CA VAL A 109 10.34 8.52 4.10
C VAL A 109 11.02 9.06 2.85
N ILE A 110 11.39 8.19 1.90
CA ILE A 110 12.01 8.59 0.63
C ILE A 110 11.08 9.51 -0.17
N LEU A 111 9.79 9.16 -0.30
CA LEU A 111 8.81 9.98 -1.02
C LEU A 111 8.52 11.31 -0.32
N GLY A 112 8.46 11.32 1.02
CA GLY A 112 8.29 12.54 1.80
C GLY A 112 9.48 13.49 1.61
N VAL A 113 10.71 12.99 1.72
CA VAL A 113 11.93 13.75 1.45
C VAL A 113 11.96 14.23 0.01
N ALA A 114 11.61 13.38 -0.96
CA ALA A 114 11.53 13.76 -2.37
C ALA A 114 10.58 14.94 -2.58
N THR A 115 9.39 14.90 -1.98
CA THR A 115 8.39 15.97 -2.07
C THR A 115 8.94 17.29 -1.53
N ILE A 116 9.59 17.26 -0.36
CA ILE A 116 10.18 18.46 0.25
C ILE A 116 11.30 19.02 -0.62
N VAL A 117 12.19 18.18 -1.14
CA VAL A 117 13.30 18.59 -2.01
C VAL A 117 12.75 19.20 -3.31
N ILE A 118 11.79 18.53 -3.96
CA ILE A 118 11.10 18.99 -5.17
C ILE A 118 10.49 20.37 -4.92
N ALA A 119 9.67 20.51 -3.88
CA ALA A 119 8.99 21.77 -3.55
C ALA A 119 10.00 22.91 -3.27
N THR A 120 11.04 22.62 -2.50
CA THR A 120 12.06 23.60 -2.10
C THR A 120 12.88 24.07 -3.30
N VAL A 121 13.34 23.14 -4.14
CA VAL A 121 14.15 23.48 -5.34
C VAL A 121 13.30 24.22 -6.37
N MET A 122 12.01 23.86 -6.52
CA MET A 122 11.06 24.56 -7.41
C MET A 122 10.92 26.02 -6.96
N TYR A 123 10.77 26.23 -5.66
CA TYR A 123 10.60 27.55 -5.07
C TYR A 123 11.85 28.41 -5.18
N LEU A 124 13.03 27.87 -4.86
CA LEU A 124 14.25 28.66 -4.70
C LEU A 124 15.04 28.89 -5.99
N THR A 125 15.17 27.86 -6.83
CA THR A 125 16.23 27.90 -7.85
C THR A 125 15.73 28.23 -9.26
N GLN A 126 14.44 28.05 -9.55
CA GLN A 126 13.85 28.01 -10.90
C GLN A 126 14.58 27.08 -11.90
N ARG A 127 15.63 26.39 -11.45
CA ARG A 127 16.47 25.50 -12.24
C ARG A 127 15.73 24.19 -12.52
N PRO A 128 16.19 23.43 -13.53
CA PRO A 128 15.67 22.09 -13.75
C PRO A 128 15.77 21.28 -12.45
N LEU A 129 14.60 20.91 -11.92
CA LEU A 129 14.38 20.12 -10.71
C LEU A 129 14.98 18.69 -10.76
N VAL A 130 15.61 18.40 -11.88
CA VAL A 130 15.46 17.14 -12.59
C VAL A 130 16.48 16.11 -12.15
N THR A 131 17.60 16.55 -11.58
CA THR A 131 18.66 15.64 -11.11
C THR A 131 18.39 15.14 -9.69
N TYR A 132 17.86 16.00 -8.81
CA TYR A 132 17.70 15.69 -7.39
C TYR A 132 16.39 14.96 -7.09
N ALA A 133 15.33 15.23 -7.86
CA ALA A 133 14.02 14.61 -7.68
C ALA A 133 13.92 13.20 -8.29
N SER A 134 14.62 12.96 -9.41
CA SER A 134 14.48 11.71 -10.16
C SER A 134 15.02 10.50 -9.43
N LEU A 135 16.08 10.67 -8.64
CA LEU A 135 16.72 9.56 -7.95
C LEU A 135 15.83 9.00 -6.82
N PRO A 136 15.25 9.82 -5.93
CA PRO A 136 14.25 9.35 -4.96
C PRO A 136 13.02 8.70 -5.61
N LEU A 137 12.50 9.28 -6.70
CA LEU A 137 11.33 8.72 -7.41
C LEU A 137 11.64 7.36 -8.05
N LEU A 138 12.84 7.19 -8.61
CA LEU A 138 13.31 5.91 -9.13
C LEU A 138 13.42 4.86 -8.02
N LEU A 139 14.05 5.22 -6.90
CA LEU A 139 14.17 4.33 -5.74
C LEU A 139 12.79 3.93 -5.20
N GLY A 140 11.86 4.88 -5.06
CA GLY A 140 10.48 4.60 -4.68
C GLY A 140 9.77 3.64 -5.64
N SER A 141 10.01 3.79 -6.95
CA SER A 141 9.45 2.89 -7.97
C SER A 141 10.01 1.47 -7.86
N ILE A 142 11.32 1.32 -7.61
CA ILE A 142 11.98 0.02 -7.43
C ILE A 142 11.47 -0.68 -6.16
N ILE A 143 11.39 0.04 -5.04
CA ILE A 143 10.82 -0.51 -3.79
C ILE A 143 9.38 -0.94 -4.03
N GLY A 144 8.62 -0.14 -4.78
CA GLY A 144 7.29 -0.45 -5.26
C GLY A 144 7.19 -1.85 -5.88
N ILE A 145 8.04 -2.11 -6.87
CA ILE A 145 8.10 -3.40 -7.59
C ILE A 145 8.44 -4.55 -6.64
N ILE A 146 9.39 -4.34 -5.72
CA ILE A 146 9.79 -5.38 -4.75
C ILE A 146 8.61 -5.75 -3.85
N VAL A 147 7.87 -4.77 -3.32
CA VAL A 147 6.67 -5.03 -2.50
C VAL A 147 5.61 -5.79 -3.29
N LEU A 148 5.35 -5.40 -4.56
CA LEU A 148 4.42 -6.13 -5.42
C LEU A 148 4.87 -7.57 -5.65
N GLY A 149 6.16 -7.79 -5.88
CA GLY A 149 6.74 -9.12 -6.08
C GLY A 149 6.63 -10.00 -4.82
N VAL A 150 6.90 -9.44 -3.64
CA VAL A 150 6.73 -10.14 -2.35
C VAL A 150 5.26 -10.51 -2.13
N PHE A 151 4.34 -9.58 -2.40
CA PHE A 151 2.90 -9.84 -2.26
C PHE A 151 2.43 -10.91 -3.26
N ALA A 152 2.79 -10.79 -4.54
CA ALA A 152 2.45 -11.79 -5.56
C ALA A 152 3.04 -13.17 -5.22
N GLY A 153 4.30 -13.22 -4.82
CA GLY A 153 4.97 -14.46 -4.41
C GLY A 153 4.30 -15.13 -3.21
N SER A 154 3.77 -14.34 -2.26
CA SER A 154 3.02 -14.88 -1.12
C SER A 154 1.69 -15.52 -1.52
N LEU A 155 1.05 -15.05 -2.60
CA LEU A 155 -0.16 -15.68 -3.13
C LEU A 155 0.15 -17.03 -3.81
N ASP A 156 1.32 -17.17 -4.42
CA ASP A 156 1.71 -18.38 -5.18
C ASP A 156 2.35 -19.47 -4.31
N HIS A 157 3.12 -19.10 -3.28
CA HIS A 157 3.98 -20.08 -2.59
C HIS A 157 3.24 -20.95 -1.56
N GLU A 158 2.07 -20.52 -1.12
CA GLU A 158 1.37 -21.11 0.01
C GLU A 158 0.15 -21.87 -0.54
N LYS A 159 0.29 -23.20 -0.69
CA LYS A 159 -0.71 -24.07 -1.35
C LYS A 159 -2.11 -24.04 -0.68
N ASP A 160 -2.18 -23.58 0.57
CA ASP A 160 -3.40 -23.36 1.35
C ASP A 160 -3.97 -21.93 1.22
N PHE A 161 -3.34 -21.07 0.41
CA PHE A 161 -3.65 -19.63 0.28
C PHE A 161 -4.42 -19.27 -0.99
N LYS A 162 -5.04 -20.24 -1.69
CA LYS A 162 -5.98 -19.96 -2.79
C LYS A 162 -7.17 -19.06 -2.40
N THR A 163 -7.32 -18.73 -1.12
CA THR A 163 -8.37 -17.87 -0.56
C THR A 163 -7.89 -16.48 -0.14
N TYR A 164 -6.65 -16.08 -0.39
CA TYR A 164 -6.22 -14.70 -0.11
C TYR A 164 -6.59 -13.77 -1.25
N SER A 165 -7.33 -12.72 -0.92
CA SER A 165 -7.70 -11.67 -1.86
C SER A 165 -7.03 -10.36 -1.47
N ALA A 166 -6.60 -9.60 -2.48
CA ALA A 166 -6.06 -8.26 -2.29
C ALA A 166 -7.14 -7.36 -1.69
N ALA A 167 -6.80 -6.64 -0.62
CA ALA A 167 -7.72 -5.72 0.04
C ALA A 167 -7.36 -4.25 -0.28
N TRP A 168 -8.16 -3.33 0.26
CA TRP A 168 -8.17 -1.90 -0.06
C TRP A 168 -6.78 -1.24 0.01
N CYS A 169 -5.95 -1.63 0.98
CA CYS A 169 -4.63 -1.01 1.18
C CYS A 169 -3.64 -1.33 0.08
N PHE A 170 -3.76 -2.53 -0.52
CA PHE A 170 -2.98 -2.92 -1.67
C PHE A 170 -3.31 -2.05 -2.89
N TYR A 171 -4.58 -1.72 -3.10
CA TYR A 171 -4.99 -0.81 -4.17
C TYR A 171 -4.51 0.62 -3.94
N TYR A 172 -4.55 1.14 -2.71
CA TYR A 172 -3.94 2.44 -2.40
C TYR A 172 -2.44 2.44 -2.71
N PHE A 173 -1.74 1.36 -2.37
CA PHE A 173 -0.33 1.20 -2.71
C PHE A 173 -0.09 1.19 -4.23
N LEU A 174 -0.88 0.44 -4.99
CA LEU A 174 -0.80 0.43 -6.46
C LEU A 174 -0.99 1.83 -7.04
N ILE A 175 -2.00 2.56 -6.58
CA ILE A 175 -2.26 3.95 -7.00
C ILE A 175 -1.05 4.84 -6.68
N ALA A 176 -0.50 4.73 -5.47
CA ALA A 176 0.69 5.48 -5.08
C ALA A 176 1.90 5.18 -5.98
N TRP A 177 2.09 3.91 -6.30
CA TRP A 177 3.16 3.45 -7.19
C TRP A 177 2.98 3.99 -8.62
N PHE A 178 1.75 3.98 -9.16
CA PHE A 178 1.45 4.58 -10.47
C PHE A 178 1.76 6.08 -10.50
N PHE A 179 1.39 6.83 -9.46
CA PHE A 179 1.74 8.24 -9.37
C PHE A 179 3.26 8.46 -9.28
N THR A 180 3.97 7.60 -8.55
CA THR A 180 5.44 7.66 -8.44
C THR A 180 6.11 7.44 -9.79
N ILE A 181 5.68 6.43 -10.55
CA ILE A 181 6.17 6.16 -11.91
C ILE A 181 5.81 7.30 -12.86
N SER A 182 4.57 7.81 -12.81
CA SER A 182 4.15 8.93 -13.64
C SER A 182 5.00 10.18 -13.39
N ALA A 183 5.27 10.51 -12.12
CA ALA A 183 6.14 11.61 -11.74
C ALA A 183 7.59 11.38 -12.23
N PHE A 184 8.09 10.15 -12.12
CA PHE A 184 9.41 9.78 -12.62
C PHE A 184 9.51 9.94 -14.15
N LEU A 185 8.56 9.40 -14.91
CA LEU A 185 8.54 9.53 -16.37
C LEU A 185 8.41 10.99 -16.81
N ALA A 186 7.53 11.76 -16.17
CA ALA A 186 7.41 13.20 -16.42
C ALA A 186 8.73 13.94 -16.14
N SER A 187 9.48 13.51 -15.11
CA SER A 187 10.82 14.07 -14.81
C SER A 187 11.86 13.74 -15.88
N LEU A 188 11.72 12.61 -16.60
CA LEU A 188 12.55 12.27 -17.75
C LEU A 188 12.16 13.11 -18.97
N THR A 189 10.87 13.34 -19.19
CA THR A 189 10.40 14.21 -20.29
C THR A 189 10.86 15.65 -20.11
N ASP A 190 10.90 16.19 -18.88
CA ASP A 190 11.43 17.55 -18.61
C ASP A 190 12.92 17.70 -18.97
N ARG A 191 13.67 16.60 -19.18
CA ARG A 191 15.09 16.61 -19.59
C ARG A 191 15.29 16.91 -21.07
N ASN A 192 14.34 16.49 -21.91
CA ASN A 192 14.49 16.45 -23.37
C ASN A 192 13.78 17.65 -24.02
#